data_AF-A0AAP8T278-F1
#
_entry.id   AF-A0AAP8T278-F1
#
_cell.length_a   1.000
_cell.length_b   1.000
_cell.length_c   1.000
_cell.angle_alpha   90.00
_cell.angle_beta   90.00
_cell.angle_gamma   90.00
#
_symmetry.space_group_name_H-M   'P 1'
#
loop_
_entity.id
_entity.type
_entity.pdbx_description
1 polymer ?
#
loop_
_entity_poly.entity_id
_entity_poly.type
_entity_poly.pdbx_seq_one_letter_code
_entity_poly.pdbx_strand_id
1 'polypeptide(L)'
;LDIELNEKAAKIAKAAVHSSGKNVFVAGAIGPTTKAISVTGGVTFEVLITAYFRQAIGLLNGGVDLLLVETCQDMRNVKAACIGISKA
;
A
#
# COMPACT_ATOMS: atom_id res chain seq x y z
N LEU A 1 14.18 -0.92 0.97
CA LEU A 1 13.92 -0.02 -0.17
C LEU A 1 12.43 0.26 -0.31
N ASP A 2 11.60 -0.78 -0.33
CA ASP A 2 10.14 -0.70 -0.37
C ASP A 2 9.49 0.08 0.79
N ILE A 3 9.85 -0.18 2.06
CA ILE A 3 9.27 0.55 3.21
C ILE A 3 9.64 2.03 3.16
N GLU A 4 10.92 2.34 3.01
CA GLU A 4 11.44 3.71 2.97
C GLU A 4 10.85 4.53 1.82
N LEU A 5 10.65 3.91 0.65
CA LEU A 5 10.02 4.57 -0.50
C LEU A 5 8.58 5.00 -0.18
N ASN A 6 7.79 4.09 0.40
CA ASN A 6 6.40 4.37 0.78
C ASN A 6 6.31 5.44 1.87
N GLU A 7 7.21 5.40 2.86
CA GLU A 7 7.26 6.40 3.94
C GLU A 7 7.58 7.79 3.40
N LYS A 8 8.59 7.91 2.52
CA LYS A 8 8.95 9.19 1.89
C LYS A 8 7.83 9.72 0.99
N ALA A 9 7.19 8.86 0.20
CA ALA A 9 6.07 9.24 -0.65
C ALA A 9 4.90 9.81 0.17
N ALA A 10 4.53 9.13 1.26
CA ALA A 10 3.49 9.59 2.18
C ALA A 10 3.86 10.92 2.87
N LYS A 11 5.11 11.08 3.32
CA LYS A 11 5.61 12.34 3.90
C LYS A 11 5.53 13.51 2.93
N ILE A 12 5.89 13.30 1.66
CA ILE A 12 5.78 14.33 0.61
C ILE A 12 4.31 14.74 0.42
N ALA A 13 3.39 13.77 0.35
CA ALA A 13 1.97 14.06 0.22
C ALA A 13 1.43 14.84 1.44
N LYS A 14 1.77 14.43 2.67
CA LYS A 14 1.36 15.15 3.89
C LYS A 14 1.94 16.57 3.96
N ALA A 15 3.20 16.76 3.54
CA ALA A 15 3.81 18.09 3.47
C ALA A 15 3.10 18.99 2.44
N ALA A 16 2.72 18.45 1.29
CA ALA A 16 1.95 19.18 0.28
C ALA A 16 0.57 19.60 0.81
N VAL A 17 -0.14 18.70 1.50
CA VAL A 17 -1.43 19.01 2.15
C VAL A 17 -1.25 20.09 3.21
N HIS A 18 -0.28 19.95 4.10
CA HIS A 18 0.03 20.94 5.13
C HIS A 18 0.31 22.34 4.51
N SER A 19 1.12 22.38 3.46
CA SER A 19 1.48 23.64 2.77
C SER A 19 0.29 24.27 2.03
N SER A 20 -0.67 23.46 1.59
CA SER A 20 -1.86 23.95 0.89
C SER A 20 -2.85 24.69 1.80
N GLY A 21 -2.77 24.48 3.12
CA GLY A 21 -3.75 24.98 4.10
C GLY A 21 -5.15 24.36 3.98
N LYS A 22 -5.35 23.39 3.07
CA LYS A 22 -6.63 22.71 2.88
C LYS A 22 -6.75 21.51 3.80
N ASN A 23 -7.96 21.26 4.27
CA ASN A 23 -8.30 20.04 4.97
C ASN A 23 -8.64 18.94 3.97
N VAL A 24 -7.64 18.14 3.57
CA VAL A 24 -7.81 17.01 2.65
C VAL A 24 -7.11 15.78 3.23
N PHE A 25 -7.68 14.60 2.97
CA PHE A 25 -7.09 13.32 3.37
C PHE A 25 -6.03 12.86 2.36
N VAL A 26 -4.99 12.20 2.87
CA VAL A 26 -3.98 11.50 2.08
C VAL A 26 -4.25 10.01 2.13
N ALA A 27 -4.55 9.42 0.97
CA ALA A 27 -4.69 7.97 0.82
C ALA A 27 -3.37 7.34 0.39
N GLY A 28 -2.90 6.34 1.15
CA GLY A 28 -1.77 5.49 0.76
C GLY A 28 -2.22 4.45 -0.26
N ALA A 29 -1.81 4.63 -1.52
CA ALA A 29 -2.19 3.74 -2.62
C ALA A 29 -1.43 2.41 -2.56
N ILE A 30 -2.17 1.30 -2.72
CA ILE A 30 -1.66 -0.07 -2.75
C ILE A 30 -2.20 -0.76 -4.01
N GLY A 31 -1.35 -0.88 -5.03
CA GLY A 31 -1.70 -1.53 -6.30
C GLY A 31 -1.60 -3.06 -6.28
N PRO A 32 -1.87 -3.75 -7.41
CA PRO A 32 -1.94 -5.21 -7.51
C PRO A 32 -0.60 -5.97 -7.38
N THR A 33 0.52 -5.30 -7.09
CA THR A 33 1.90 -5.77 -7.30
C THR A 33 2.19 -6.11 -8.78
N THR A 34 3.41 -6.52 -9.10
CA THR A 34 3.78 -6.99 -10.47
C THR A 34 3.39 -8.43 -10.75
N LYS A 35 2.83 -9.15 -9.76
CA LYS A 35 2.46 -10.56 -9.85
C LYS A 35 0.98 -10.75 -9.52
N ALA A 36 0.19 -11.13 -10.52
CA ALA A 36 -1.16 -11.64 -10.31
C ALA A 36 -1.07 -13.15 -10.06
N ILE A 37 -1.36 -13.60 -8.83
CA ILE A 37 -1.16 -15.00 -8.42
C ILE A 37 -2.02 -15.98 -9.23
N SER A 38 -3.19 -15.54 -9.72
CA SER A 38 -4.12 -16.33 -10.53
C SER A 38 -3.87 -16.28 -12.02
N VAL A 39 -3.13 -15.30 -12.51
CA VAL A 39 -2.94 -15.08 -13.95
C VAL A 39 -1.52 -15.43 -14.39
N THR A 40 -0.53 -14.87 -13.67
CA THR A 40 0.89 -15.01 -14.01
C THR A 40 1.60 -16.08 -13.18
N GLY A 41 1.06 -16.42 -12.01
CA GLY A 41 1.71 -17.32 -11.06
C GLY A 41 3.09 -16.81 -10.60
N GLY A 42 3.91 -17.71 -10.04
CA GLY A 42 5.29 -17.40 -9.65
C GLY A 42 5.44 -16.59 -8.37
N VAL A 43 4.39 -16.50 -7.55
CA VAL A 43 4.42 -15.93 -6.20
C VAL A 43 3.49 -16.73 -5.29
N THR A 44 3.84 -16.89 -4.02
CA THR A 44 2.96 -17.52 -3.03
C THR A 44 2.06 -16.49 -2.35
N PHE A 45 0.98 -16.97 -1.75
CA PHE A 45 0.04 -16.11 -1.03
C PHE A 45 0.71 -15.42 0.17
N GLU A 46 1.59 -16.14 0.88
CA GLU A 46 2.36 -15.64 2.02
C GLU A 46 3.35 -14.54 1.61
N VAL A 47 3.98 -14.67 0.43
CA VAL A 47 4.86 -13.64 -0.12
C VAL A 47 4.07 -12.38 -0.45
N LEU A 48 2.86 -12.52 -1.03
CA LEU A 48 1.99 -11.37 -1.27
C LEU A 48 1.56 -10.68 0.03
N ILE A 49 1.12 -11.43 1.04
CA ILE A 49 0.77 -10.86 2.36
C ILE A 49 1.95 -10.06 2.92
N THR A 50 3.16 -10.63 2.86
CA THR A 50 4.36 -9.98 3.37
C THR A 50 4.69 -8.71 2.58
N ALA A 51 4.56 -8.74 1.26
CA ALA A 51 4.78 -7.56 0.42
C ALA A 51 3.79 -6.44 0.75
N TYR A 52 2.50 -6.76 0.87
CA TYR A 52 1.46 -5.80 1.24
C TYR A 52 1.64 -5.24 2.65
N PHE A 53 2.02 -6.08 3.62
CA PHE A 53 2.36 -5.65 4.98
C PHE A 53 3.49 -4.61 4.97
N ARG A 54 4.58 -4.88 4.23
CA ARG A 54 5.73 -3.96 4.15
C ARG A 54 5.36 -2.64 3.50
N GLN A 55 4.55 -2.68 2.44
CA GLN A 55 4.04 -1.47 1.80
C GLN A 55 3.14 -0.67 2.76
N ALA A 56 2.21 -1.33 3.45
CA ALA A 56 1.30 -0.72 4.41
C ALA A 56 2.05 -0.05 5.57
N ILE A 57 3.02 -0.74 6.21
CA ILE A 57 3.86 -0.15 7.27
C ILE A 57 4.56 1.12 6.80
N GLY A 58 5.15 1.10 5.60
CA GLY A 58 5.81 2.30 5.06
C GLY A 58 4.86 3.48 4.92
N LEU A 59 3.67 3.25 4.36
CA LEU A 59 2.63 4.28 4.21
C LEU A 59 2.13 4.80 5.57
N LEU A 60 1.89 3.90 6.53
CA LEU A 60 1.45 4.24 7.89
C LEU A 60 2.51 5.06 8.64
N ASN A 61 3.79 4.66 8.57
CA ASN A 61 4.90 5.43 9.13
C ASN A 61 5.03 6.83 8.53
N GLY A 62 4.61 7.00 7.27
CA GLY A 62 4.56 8.29 6.59
C GLY A 62 3.34 9.15 6.94
N GLY A 63 2.39 8.63 7.72
CA GLY A 63 1.25 9.38 8.26
C GLY A 63 0.08 9.56 7.30
N VAL A 64 -0.16 8.61 6.39
CA VAL A 64 -1.39 8.59 5.57
C VAL A 64 -2.63 8.48 6.44
N ASP A 65 -3.75 9.02 5.97
CA ASP A 65 -5.00 9.04 6.72
C ASP A 65 -5.87 7.79 6.45
N LEU A 66 -5.66 7.15 5.30
CA LEU A 66 -6.29 5.88 4.92
C LEU A 66 -5.39 5.09 3.97
N LEU A 67 -5.66 3.79 3.84
CA LEU A 67 -5.04 2.92 2.83
C LEU A 67 -6.06 2.57 1.76
N LEU A 68 -5.65 2.63 0.49
CA LEU A 68 -6.49 2.39 -0.67
C LEU A 68 -5.93 1.25 -1.52
N VAL A 69 -6.56 0.07 -1.45
CA VAL A 69 -6.28 -1.03 -2.36
C VAL A 69 -6.91 -0.71 -3.72
N GLU A 70 -6.09 -0.53 -4.75
CA GLU A 70 -6.50 -0.01 -6.04
C GLU A 70 -6.03 -0.88 -7.22
N THR A 71 -6.69 -0.71 -8.37
CA THR A 71 -6.32 -1.34 -9.65
C THR A 71 -6.11 -2.87 -9.56
N CYS A 72 -6.82 -3.56 -8.67
CA CYS A 72 -6.70 -4.99 -8.47
C CYS A 72 -7.67 -5.79 -9.37
N GLN A 73 -7.12 -6.65 -10.22
CA GLN A 73 -7.87 -7.56 -11.10
C GLN A 73 -8.05 -8.96 -10.49
N ASP A 74 -7.21 -9.32 -9.51
CA ASP A 74 -7.18 -10.64 -8.88
C ASP A 74 -7.66 -10.57 -7.43
N MET A 75 -8.77 -11.24 -7.12
CA MET A 75 -9.36 -11.21 -5.78
C MET A 75 -8.49 -11.91 -4.73
N ARG A 76 -7.59 -12.83 -5.12
CA ARG A 76 -6.60 -13.41 -4.20
C ARG A 76 -5.53 -12.38 -3.83
N ASN A 77 -5.10 -11.53 -4.76
CA ASN A 77 -4.24 -10.40 -4.43
C ASN A 77 -4.94 -9.43 -3.48
N VAL A 78 -6.23 -9.10 -3.73
CA VAL A 78 -7.01 -8.24 -2.82
C VAL A 78 -7.09 -8.85 -1.42
N LYS A 79 -7.38 -10.15 -1.30
CA LYS A 79 -7.42 -10.82 0.00
C LYS A 79 -6.06 -10.81 0.71
N ALA A 80 -4.97 -11.06 -0.03
CA ALA A 80 -3.62 -10.96 0.52
C ALA A 80 -3.30 -9.53 0.99
N ALA A 81 -3.75 -8.51 0.23
CA ALA A 81 -3.60 -7.11 0.60
C ALA A 81 -4.34 -6.78 1.89
N CYS A 82 -5.62 -7.16 2.00
CA CYS A 82 -6.39 -6.96 3.22
C CYS A 82 -5.71 -7.60 4.44
N ILE A 83 -5.23 -8.84 4.32
CA ILE A 83 -4.52 -9.53 5.42
C ILE A 83 -3.20 -8.84 5.74
N GLY A 84 -2.42 -8.44 4.73
CA GLY A 84 -1.16 -7.73 4.93
C GLY A 84 -1.35 -6.39 5.62
N ILE A 85 -2.38 -5.64 5.21
CA ILE A 85 -2.78 -4.37 5.83
C ILE A 85 -3.21 -4.58 7.28
N SER A 86 -4.05 -5.59 7.57
CA SER A 86 -4.49 -5.86 8.96
C SER A 86 -3.37 -6.27 9.91
N LYS A 87 -2.20 -6.69 9.38
CA LYS A 87 -1.03 -7.04 10.19
C LYS A 87 -0.07 -5.86 10.40
N ALA A 88 -0.23 -4.79 9.63
CA ALA A 88 0.59 -3.58 9.70
C ALA A 88 0.14 -2.70 10.86
#